data_AF-A0A2T3ALN4-F1
#
_entry.id   AF-A0A2T3ALN4-F1
#
_cell.length_a   1.000
_cell.length_b   1.000
_cell.length_c   1.000
_cell.angle_alpha   90.00
_cell.angle_beta   90.00
_cell.angle_gamma   90.00
#
_symmetry.space_group_name_H-M   'P 1'
#
loop_
_entity.id
_entity.type
_entity.pdbx_description
1 polymer ?
#
loop_
_entity_poly.entity_id
_entity_poly.type
_entity_poly.pdbx_seq_one_letter_code
_entity_poly.pdbx_strand_id
1 'polypeptide(L)'
;MSQLWSKDGPPAIALWQKPPTSPTSSKHIPDAAPLSPSETRVRNPGKRYAQIVKLKPEHYDEYKKVHAAVWPEVAKQIKNSNIVDYSIFYDDLSHVLFATFKYVGYDYAGDMEKMKDNPKVREWWKMTDKFQESFVPGAESSEAGEPSWWKPVEEVFYQA
;
A
#
# COMPACT_ATOMS: atom_id res chain seq x y z
N MET A 1 -6.54 8.92 61.33
CA MET A 1 -5.70 10.01 61.86
C MET A 1 -5.94 11.26 61.02
N SER A 2 -6.30 12.34 61.72
CA SER A 2 -6.48 13.75 61.38
C SER A 2 -6.63 14.27 59.95
N GLN A 3 -7.78 14.94 59.79
CA GLN A 3 -8.12 16.19 59.08
C GLN A 3 -6.96 17.20 58.90
N LEU A 4 -6.98 18.02 57.83
CA LEU A 4 -7.41 19.43 57.91
C LEU A 4 -7.34 20.18 56.55
N TRP A 5 -8.36 21.01 56.38
CA TRP A 5 -8.71 22.08 55.43
C TRP A 5 -7.53 23.06 55.14
N SER A 6 -7.40 23.77 54.00
CA SER A 6 -8.24 24.92 53.61
C SER A 6 -7.83 25.54 52.26
N LYS A 7 -8.77 26.29 51.69
CA LYS A 7 -8.72 27.19 50.52
C LYS A 7 -7.79 28.40 50.73
N ASP A 8 -7.22 28.97 49.66
CA ASP A 8 -7.04 30.43 49.47
C ASP A 8 -6.55 30.81 48.04
N GLY A 9 -6.95 31.99 47.58
CA GLY A 9 -6.65 32.62 46.28
C GLY A 9 -5.42 33.56 46.28
N PRO A 10 -5.29 34.51 45.30
CA PRO A 10 -4.05 34.91 44.62
C PRO A 10 -3.36 36.18 45.22
N PRO A 11 -2.19 36.65 44.70
CA PRO A 11 -2.20 37.69 43.64
C PRO A 11 -0.99 37.71 42.67
N ALA A 12 -1.06 38.60 41.67
CA ALA A 12 -0.04 38.91 40.66
C ALA A 12 0.88 40.10 41.05
N ILE A 13 1.83 40.44 40.15
CA ILE A 13 2.68 41.67 40.02
C ILE A 13 4.06 41.54 40.72
N ALA A 14 5.25 41.91 40.20
CA ALA A 14 5.80 42.57 39.00
C ALA A 14 7.19 41.93 38.70
N LEU A 15 7.84 42.17 37.56
CA LEU A 15 8.95 43.14 37.46
C LEU A 15 9.23 43.47 35.98
N TRP A 16 9.30 44.77 35.70
CA TRP A 16 9.77 45.34 34.44
C TRP A 16 11.28 45.12 34.24
N GLN A 17 11.71 44.97 32.98
CA GLN A 17 12.75 45.83 32.39
C GLN A 17 12.70 45.78 30.85
N LYS A 18 12.69 46.96 30.22
CA LYS A 18 12.85 47.16 28.76
C LYS A 18 14.34 47.28 28.42
N PRO A 19 14.83 46.65 27.33
CA PRO A 19 16.06 47.06 26.68
C PRO A 19 15.80 47.98 25.46
N PRO A 20 16.82 48.72 24.99
CA PRO A 20 16.68 49.88 24.11
C PRO A 20 16.72 49.60 22.60
N THR A 21 16.12 50.55 21.88
CA THR A 21 16.28 51.01 20.47
C THR A 21 16.79 50.07 19.38
N SER A 22 15.99 49.98 18.31
CA SER A 22 16.36 49.47 16.98
C SER A 22 17.55 50.19 16.35
N PRO A 23 18.29 49.51 15.48
CA PRO A 23 18.65 50.12 14.21
C PRO A 23 18.36 49.21 13.01
N THR A 24 17.85 49.87 11.97
CA THR A 24 18.11 49.64 10.55
C THR A 24 17.63 48.34 9.89
N SER A 25 16.64 48.54 9.02
CA SER A 25 16.23 47.64 7.94
C SER A 25 17.43 47.11 7.13
N SER A 26 17.59 45.79 7.12
CA SER A 26 18.12 45.06 5.97
C SER A 26 17.19 43.90 5.67
N LYS A 27 16.60 43.88 4.47
CA LYS A 27 15.82 42.76 3.97
C LYS A 27 16.78 41.59 3.75
N HIS A 28 16.94 40.74 4.77
CA HIS A 28 17.47 39.41 4.55
C HIS A 28 16.36 38.57 3.92
N ILE A 29 16.46 38.40 2.61
CA ILE A 29 15.85 37.25 1.94
C ILE A 29 16.58 36.04 2.54
N PRO A 30 15.90 35.10 3.21
CA PRO A 30 16.58 33.86 3.58
C PRO A 30 16.99 33.18 2.28
N ASP A 31 18.29 32.91 2.15
CA ASP A 31 18.83 32.08 1.09
C ASP A 31 17.95 30.84 0.97
N ALA A 32 17.34 30.67 -0.19
CA ALA A 32 16.63 29.45 -0.52
C ALA A 32 17.62 28.32 -0.32
N ALA A 33 17.41 27.50 0.70
CA ALA A 33 18.14 26.28 0.90
C ALA A 33 18.19 25.55 -0.46
N PRO A 34 19.38 25.17 -0.96
CA PRO A 34 19.45 24.51 -2.24
C PRO A 34 18.55 23.28 -2.18
N LEU A 35 17.58 23.23 -3.09
CA LEU A 35 16.74 22.06 -3.29
C LEU A 35 17.68 20.85 -3.40
N SER A 36 17.45 19.86 -2.53
CA SER A 36 18.20 18.61 -2.49
C SER A 36 18.40 18.07 -3.91
N PRO A 37 19.59 17.56 -4.28
CA PRO A 37 19.81 17.00 -5.61
C PRO A 37 18.71 15.98 -5.89
N SER A 38 17.99 16.17 -7.00
CA SER A 38 17.01 15.25 -7.55
C SER A 38 17.51 13.81 -7.38
N GLU A 39 16.96 13.10 -6.38
CA GLU A 39 17.17 11.66 -6.23
C GLU A 39 16.71 11.03 -7.54
N THR A 40 17.66 10.55 -8.34
CA THR A 40 17.33 9.93 -9.61
C THR A 40 16.56 8.66 -9.28
N ARG A 41 15.24 8.68 -9.51
CA ARG A 41 14.39 7.52 -9.21
C ARG A 41 14.86 6.35 -10.05
N VAL A 42 15.32 5.29 -9.40
CA VAL A 42 15.74 4.05 -10.08
C VAL A 42 14.49 3.26 -10.43
N ARG A 43 14.36 2.89 -11.71
CA ARG A 43 13.27 2.04 -12.18
C ARG A 43 13.56 0.58 -11.82
N ASN A 44 12.54 -0.16 -11.41
CA ASN A 44 12.69 -1.60 -11.17
C ASN A 44 13.00 -2.33 -12.49
N PRO A 45 14.03 -3.19 -12.55
CA PRO A 45 14.42 -3.89 -13.79
C PRO A 45 13.44 -5.00 -14.20
N GLY A 46 12.36 -5.22 -13.46
CA GLY A 46 11.39 -6.30 -13.71
C GLY A 46 11.40 -7.37 -12.63
N LYS A 47 11.36 -6.96 -11.35
CA LYS A 47 11.26 -7.86 -10.21
C LYS A 47 10.02 -8.74 -10.38
N ARG A 48 10.24 -10.05 -10.30
CA ARG A 48 9.19 -11.05 -10.40
C ARG A 48 8.55 -11.27 -9.03
N TYR A 49 7.25 -11.49 -9.07
CA TYR A 49 6.43 -11.83 -7.93
C TYR A 49 5.68 -13.11 -8.28
N ALA A 50 5.51 -13.95 -7.29
CA ALA A 50 4.70 -15.14 -7.38
C ALA A 50 3.90 -15.29 -6.09
N GLN A 51 2.66 -15.74 -6.23
CA GLN A 51 1.75 -15.91 -5.11
C GLN A 51 0.71 -16.98 -5.40
N ILE A 52 0.19 -17.62 -4.36
CA ILE A 52 -0.78 -18.70 -4.45
C ILE A 52 -2.03 -18.43 -3.60
N VAL A 53 -3.16 -18.90 -4.08
CA VAL A 53 -4.43 -18.97 -3.35
C VAL A 53 -5.14 -20.26 -3.74
N LYS A 54 -6.01 -20.78 -2.90
CA LYS A 54 -6.82 -21.95 -3.25
C LYS A 54 -8.07 -21.49 -3.97
N LEU A 55 -8.42 -22.16 -5.05
CA LEU A 55 -9.71 -22.02 -5.71
C LEU A 55 -10.66 -23.07 -5.14
N LYS A 56 -11.90 -22.68 -4.86
CA LYS A 56 -12.97 -23.62 -4.57
C LYS A 56 -13.32 -24.37 -5.86
N PRO A 57 -13.21 -25.71 -5.90
CA PRO A 57 -13.34 -26.48 -7.14
C PRO A 57 -14.63 -26.19 -7.92
N GLU A 58 -15.73 -25.97 -7.19
CA GLU A 58 -17.05 -25.66 -7.73
C GLU A 58 -17.11 -24.33 -8.52
N HIS A 59 -16.13 -23.43 -8.33
CA HIS A 59 -16.07 -22.14 -9.01
C HIS A 59 -15.08 -22.09 -10.17
N TYR A 60 -14.48 -23.21 -10.59
CA TYR A 60 -13.49 -23.22 -11.67
C TYR A 60 -13.99 -22.59 -12.97
N ASP A 61 -15.16 -23.01 -13.45
CA ASP A 61 -15.70 -22.51 -14.72
C ASP A 61 -16.06 -21.01 -14.64
N GLU A 62 -16.61 -20.57 -13.51
CA GLU A 62 -16.91 -19.15 -13.26
C GLU A 62 -15.65 -18.31 -13.20
N TYR A 63 -14.64 -18.77 -12.46
CA TYR A 63 -13.34 -18.12 -12.34
C TYR A 63 -12.67 -17.94 -13.71
N LYS A 64 -12.63 -19.01 -14.51
CA LYS A 64 -12.08 -18.99 -15.87
C LYS A 64 -12.86 -18.03 -16.77
N LYS A 65 -14.19 -18.06 -16.71
CA LYS A 65 -15.07 -17.20 -17.52
C LYS A 65 -14.84 -15.71 -17.21
N VAL A 66 -14.80 -15.32 -15.94
CA VAL A 66 -14.60 -13.90 -15.59
C VAL A 66 -13.19 -13.44 -15.97
N HIS A 67 -12.16 -14.26 -15.79
CA HIS A 67 -10.79 -13.90 -16.16
C HIS A 67 -10.53 -13.89 -17.68
N ALA A 68 -11.34 -14.59 -18.48
CA ALA A 68 -11.33 -14.42 -19.93
C ALA A 68 -11.87 -13.06 -20.40
N ALA A 69 -12.61 -12.36 -19.53
CA ALA A 69 -13.25 -11.08 -19.80
C ALA A 69 -13.04 -10.09 -18.64
N VAL A 70 -11.77 -9.93 -18.21
CA VAL A 70 -11.41 -8.98 -17.15
C VAL A 70 -11.94 -7.60 -17.49
N TRP A 71 -12.51 -6.92 -16.49
CA TRP A 71 -13.09 -5.59 -16.67
C TRP A 71 -12.01 -4.60 -17.16
N PRO A 72 -12.30 -3.77 -18.18
CA PRO A 72 -11.32 -2.84 -18.74
C PRO A 72 -10.67 -1.91 -17.70
N GLU A 73 -11.43 -1.47 -16.69
CA GLU A 73 -10.96 -0.61 -15.61
C GLU A 73 -9.95 -1.32 -14.70
N VAL A 74 -10.17 -2.61 -14.43
CA VAL A 74 -9.26 -3.45 -13.64
C VAL A 74 -7.96 -3.68 -14.42
N ALA A 75 -8.07 -4.08 -15.69
CA ALA A 75 -6.90 -4.27 -16.55
C ALA A 75 -6.09 -2.97 -16.72
N LYS A 76 -6.78 -1.84 -16.87
CA LYS A 76 -6.15 -0.51 -16.92
C LYS A 76 -5.43 -0.18 -15.62
N GLN A 77 -6.04 -0.46 -14.47
CA GLN A 77 -5.41 -0.20 -13.17
C GLN A 77 -4.16 -1.06 -12.97
N ILE A 78 -4.20 -2.36 -13.28
CA ILE A 78 -3.03 -3.25 -13.24
C ILE A 78 -1.87 -2.66 -14.07
N LYS A 79 -2.17 -2.24 -15.30
CA LYS A 79 -1.18 -1.60 -16.19
C LYS A 79 -0.63 -0.30 -15.62
N ASN A 80 -1.50 0.55 -15.06
CA ASN A 80 -1.10 1.82 -14.44
C ASN A 80 -0.25 1.64 -13.18
N SER A 81 -0.39 0.50 -12.50
CA SER A 81 0.44 0.09 -11.36
C SER A 81 1.73 -0.63 -11.78
N ASN A 82 2.16 -0.46 -13.03
CA ASN A 82 3.42 -0.98 -13.58
C ASN A 82 3.61 -2.50 -13.44
N ILE A 83 2.50 -3.24 -13.39
CA ILE A 83 2.49 -4.70 -13.46
C ILE A 83 2.44 -5.11 -14.93
N VAL A 84 3.36 -5.98 -15.32
CA VAL A 84 3.46 -6.56 -16.66
C VAL A 84 3.65 -8.07 -16.56
N ASP A 85 3.45 -8.79 -17.66
CA ASP A 85 3.65 -10.24 -17.71
C ASP A 85 2.85 -10.99 -16.64
N TYR A 86 1.63 -10.53 -16.36
CA TYR A 86 0.76 -11.08 -15.31
C TYR A 86 -0.04 -12.27 -15.85
N SER A 87 0.25 -13.46 -15.33
CA SER A 87 -0.48 -14.70 -15.60
C SER A 87 -1.02 -15.34 -14.31
N ILE A 88 -2.13 -16.06 -14.42
CA ILE A 88 -2.68 -16.91 -13.37
C ILE A 88 -2.91 -18.30 -13.94
N PHE A 89 -2.27 -19.30 -13.34
CA PHE A 89 -2.36 -20.71 -13.70
C PHE A 89 -3.22 -21.44 -12.66
N TYR A 90 -3.87 -22.53 -13.07
CA TYR A 90 -4.67 -23.37 -12.19
C TYR A 90 -4.18 -24.82 -12.26
N ASP A 91 -3.99 -25.44 -11.11
CA ASP A 91 -3.72 -26.87 -10.96
C ASP A 91 -4.99 -27.59 -10.50
N ASP A 92 -5.46 -28.57 -11.26
CA ASP A 92 -6.73 -29.26 -11.01
C ASP A 92 -6.67 -30.29 -9.89
N LEU A 93 -5.48 -30.80 -9.56
CA LEU A 93 -5.27 -31.76 -8.48
C LEU A 93 -5.26 -31.10 -7.10
N SER A 94 -4.53 -30.00 -6.95
CA SER A 94 -4.43 -29.25 -5.69
C SER A 94 -5.45 -28.13 -5.55
N HIS A 95 -6.13 -27.78 -6.66
CA HIS A 95 -7.01 -26.62 -6.78
C HIS A 95 -6.31 -25.28 -6.49
N VAL A 96 -5.00 -25.20 -6.71
CA VAL A 96 -4.21 -23.99 -6.47
C VAL A 96 -4.25 -23.10 -7.69
N LEU A 97 -4.48 -21.82 -7.46
CA LEU A 97 -4.17 -20.76 -8.41
C LEU A 97 -2.76 -20.25 -8.13
N PHE A 98 -1.91 -20.28 -9.14
CA PHE A 98 -0.57 -19.70 -9.12
C PHE A 98 -0.54 -18.43 -9.97
N ALA A 99 -0.41 -17.28 -9.32
CA ALA A 99 -0.29 -15.99 -9.97
C ALA A 99 1.18 -15.56 -10.02
N THR A 100 1.64 -15.08 -11.18
CA THR A 100 2.98 -14.49 -11.34
C THR A 100 2.93 -13.24 -12.20
N PHE A 101 3.75 -12.25 -11.87
CA PHE A 101 3.89 -11.02 -12.64
C PHE A 101 5.26 -10.38 -12.44
N LYS A 102 5.61 -9.42 -13.31
CA LYS A 102 6.77 -8.55 -13.17
C LYS A 102 6.34 -7.14 -12.80
N TYR A 103 7.03 -6.53 -11.86
CA TYR A 103 6.89 -5.10 -11.56
C TYR A 103 8.03 -4.29 -12.19
N VAL A 104 7.68 -3.25 -12.94
CA VAL A 104 8.62 -2.39 -13.68
C VAL A 104 8.47 -0.91 -13.34
N GLY A 105 7.90 -0.57 -12.19
CA GLY A 105 7.69 0.82 -11.76
C GLY A 105 8.82 1.36 -10.89
N TYR A 106 8.54 2.41 -10.14
CA TYR A 106 9.50 3.12 -9.26
C TYR A 106 9.19 2.96 -7.77
N ASP A 107 7.98 2.56 -7.42
CA ASP A 107 7.46 2.49 -6.06
C ASP A 107 6.37 1.41 -5.99
N TYR A 108 6.77 0.19 -5.66
CA TYR A 108 5.87 -0.95 -5.61
C TYR A 108 4.76 -0.73 -4.59
N ALA A 109 5.10 -0.30 -3.38
CA ALA A 109 4.15 -0.08 -2.31
C ALA A 109 3.11 0.99 -2.70
N GLY A 110 3.56 2.14 -3.20
CA GLY A 110 2.66 3.20 -3.65
C GLY A 110 1.78 2.79 -4.85
N ASP A 111 2.27 1.93 -5.74
CA ASP A 111 1.45 1.41 -6.85
C ASP A 111 0.44 0.34 -6.40
N MET A 112 0.74 -0.44 -5.36
CA MET A 112 -0.21 -1.38 -4.75
C MET A 112 -1.30 -0.65 -3.97
N GLU A 113 -0.95 0.41 -3.22
CA GLU A 113 -1.93 1.27 -2.54
C GLU A 113 -2.92 1.90 -3.54
N LYS A 114 -2.45 2.39 -4.69
CA LYS A 114 -3.34 2.88 -5.76
C LYS A 114 -4.29 1.81 -6.29
N MET A 115 -3.87 0.54 -6.33
CA MET A 115 -4.78 -0.54 -6.71
C MET A 115 -5.85 -0.77 -5.63
N LYS A 116 -5.43 -0.77 -4.36
CA LYS A 116 -6.32 -0.92 -3.20
C LYS A 116 -7.37 0.19 -3.12
N ASP A 117 -6.98 1.42 -3.46
CA ASP A 117 -7.88 2.58 -3.45
C ASP A 117 -8.87 2.60 -4.63
N ASN A 118 -8.62 1.84 -5.70
CA ASN A 118 -9.47 1.85 -6.88
C ASN A 118 -10.78 1.08 -6.62
N PRO A 119 -11.96 1.74 -6.67
CA PRO A 119 -13.23 1.11 -6.34
C PRO A 119 -13.60 -0.05 -7.28
N LYS A 120 -13.20 0.00 -8.55
CA LYS A 120 -13.46 -1.08 -9.51
C LYS A 120 -12.58 -2.30 -9.26
N VAL A 121 -11.36 -2.10 -8.79
CA VAL A 121 -10.49 -3.19 -8.35
C VAL A 121 -11.05 -3.86 -7.10
N ARG A 122 -11.52 -3.09 -6.11
CA ARG A 122 -12.17 -3.65 -4.91
C ARG A 122 -13.45 -4.43 -5.23
N GLU A 123 -14.28 -3.91 -6.13
CA GLU A 123 -15.49 -4.60 -6.59
C GLU A 123 -15.15 -5.94 -7.28
N TRP A 124 -14.12 -5.92 -8.13
CA TRP A 124 -13.59 -7.12 -8.77
C TRP A 124 -13.07 -8.15 -7.75
N TRP A 125 -12.24 -7.71 -6.80
CA TRP A 125 -11.71 -8.55 -5.73
C TRP A 125 -12.82 -9.18 -4.89
N LYS A 126 -13.81 -8.39 -4.45
CA LYS A 126 -14.95 -8.90 -3.68
C LYS A 126 -15.73 -9.99 -4.41
N MET A 127 -15.78 -9.95 -5.74
CA MET A 127 -16.37 -11.02 -6.54
C MET A 127 -15.45 -12.25 -6.59
N THR A 128 -14.17 -12.07 -6.92
CA THR A 128 -13.24 -13.20 -7.10
C THR A 128 -12.86 -13.89 -5.78
N ASP A 129 -12.80 -13.16 -4.67
CA ASP A 129 -12.51 -13.69 -3.34
C ASP A 129 -13.56 -14.73 -2.92
N LYS A 130 -14.82 -14.59 -3.38
CA LYS A 130 -15.88 -15.58 -3.12
C LYS A 130 -15.57 -16.95 -3.71
N PHE A 131 -14.82 -16.98 -4.81
CA PHE A 131 -14.37 -18.21 -5.48
C PHE A 131 -13.16 -18.84 -4.80
N GLN A 132 -12.51 -18.11 -3.89
CA GLN A 132 -11.19 -18.45 -3.36
C GLN A 132 -11.25 -18.78 -1.86
N GLU A 133 -10.16 -19.39 -1.39
CA GLU A 133 -9.84 -19.62 0.01
C GLU A 133 -8.36 -19.27 0.22
N SER A 134 -8.08 -18.39 1.18
CA SER A 134 -6.70 -17.99 1.48
C SER A 134 -5.93 -19.10 2.21
N PHE A 135 -4.65 -19.24 1.86
CA PHE A 135 -3.70 -20.06 2.62
C PHE A 135 -3.10 -19.33 3.82
N VAL A 136 -3.39 -18.03 3.98
CA VAL A 136 -2.79 -17.18 5.00
C VAL A 136 -3.73 -17.11 6.20
N PRO A 137 -3.31 -17.62 7.39
CA PRO A 137 -4.14 -17.58 8.58
C PRO A 137 -4.52 -16.14 8.96
N GLY A 138 -5.82 -15.91 9.17
CA GLY A 138 -6.35 -14.60 9.54
C GLY A 138 -6.56 -13.64 8.37
N ALA A 139 -6.30 -14.04 7.12
CA ALA A 139 -6.62 -13.21 5.96
C ALA A 139 -8.14 -13.19 5.71
N GLU A 140 -8.71 -12.00 5.56
CA GLU A 140 -10.15 -11.80 5.43
C GLU A 140 -10.62 -11.62 3.98
N SER A 141 -9.87 -10.84 3.19
CA SER A 141 -10.15 -10.55 1.78
C SER A 141 -8.93 -9.90 1.11
N SER A 142 -8.92 -9.84 -0.23
CA SER A 142 -7.90 -9.10 -0.98
C SER A 142 -7.88 -7.61 -0.63
N GLU A 143 -9.02 -7.03 -0.21
CA GLU A 143 -9.13 -5.62 0.18
C GLU A 143 -8.53 -5.32 1.56
N ALA A 144 -8.55 -6.28 2.50
CA ALA A 144 -8.09 -6.07 3.87
C ALA A 144 -6.59 -5.68 3.94
N GLY A 145 -5.79 -6.12 2.97
CA GLY A 145 -4.38 -5.81 2.86
C GLY A 145 -3.51 -6.73 3.70
N GLU A 146 -3.60 -6.64 5.03
CA GLU A 146 -2.78 -7.44 5.95
C GLU A 146 -3.60 -8.21 7.00
N PRO A 147 -3.39 -9.52 7.17
CA PRO A 147 -2.46 -10.35 6.38
C PRO A 147 -2.97 -10.57 4.94
N SER A 148 -2.04 -10.62 3.98
CA SER A 148 -2.36 -10.73 2.54
C SER A 148 -3.26 -11.92 2.22
N TRP A 149 -4.27 -11.68 1.37
CA TRP A 149 -5.18 -12.74 0.89
C TRP A 149 -4.48 -13.80 0.05
N TRP A 150 -3.58 -13.37 -0.84
CA TRP A 150 -2.74 -14.26 -1.61
C TRP A 150 -1.45 -14.53 -0.83
N LYS A 151 -1.06 -15.80 -0.72
CA LYS A 151 0.18 -16.20 -0.04
C LYS A 151 1.37 -15.97 -0.97
N PRO A 152 2.34 -15.11 -0.62
CA PRO A 152 3.56 -14.94 -1.41
C PRO A 152 4.37 -16.25 -1.45
N VAL A 153 5.07 -16.50 -2.56
CA VAL A 153 6.05 -17.59 -2.67
C VAL A 153 7.41 -17.05 -3.09
N GLU A 154 8.47 -17.72 -2.63
CA GLU A 154 9.85 -17.31 -2.85
C GLU A 154 10.35 -17.72 -4.23
N GLU A 155 10.99 -16.78 -4.93
CA GLU A 155 11.80 -17.11 -6.11
C GLU A 155 13.16 -17.62 -5.65
N VAL A 156 13.39 -18.92 -5.81
CA VAL A 156 14.65 -19.59 -5.40
C VAL A 156 15.67 -19.71 -6.53
N PHE A 157 15.25 -19.51 -7.77
CA PHE A 157 16.11 -19.60 -8.95
C PHE A 157 15.53 -18.79 -10.11
N TYR A 158 16.41 -18.14 -10.88
CA TYR A 158 16.07 -17.49 -12.14
C TYR A 158 17.28 -17.51 -13.08
N GLN A 159 17.03 -17.78 -14.35
CA GLN A 159 17.98 -17.63 -15.44
C GLN A 159 17.33 -16.79 -16.55
N ALA A 160 18.03 -15.75 -16.97
CA ALA A 160 17.57 -14.82 -18.01
C ALA A 160 17.81 -15.36 -19.42
#